data_AF-A0AAV1U0R2-F1
#
_entry.id   AF-A0AAV1U0R2-F1
#
_cell.length_a   1.000
_cell.length_b   1.000
_cell.length_c   1.000
_cell.angle_alpha   90.00
_cell.angle_beta   90.00
_cell.angle_gamma   90.00
#
_symmetry.space_group_name_H-M   'P 1'
#
loop_
_entity.id
_entity.type
_entity.pdbx_description
1 polymer ?
#
loop_
_entity_poly.entity_id
_entity_poly.type
_entity_poly.pdbx_seq_one_letter_code
_entity_poly.pdbx_strand_id
1 'polypeptide(L)' 'MRYLSSSITENPVDEHTLINVFIYGLVDGPVKTYVFREGFHALEKAIEFAGQEDFSLTPIQAIRQTIVRRDDRKQKIPT' A
#
# COMPACT_ATOMS: atom_id res chain seq x y z
N MET A 1 27.39 16.52 -35.13
CA MET A 1 26.18 16.35 -34.30
C MET A 1 26.52 15.38 -33.17
N ARG A 2 26.55 15.84 -31.91
CA ARG A 2 26.75 14.97 -30.74
C ARG A 2 25.37 14.51 -30.27
N TYR A 3 25.06 13.23 -30.43
CA TYR A 3 23.87 12.62 -29.85
C TYR A 3 24.11 12.44 -28.35
N LEU A 4 23.51 13.28 -27.52
CA LEU A 4 23.20 12.90 -26.15
C LEU A 4 21.94 12.05 -26.23
N SER A 5 22.09 10.79 -26.65
CA SER A 5 21.03 9.81 -26.45
C SER A 5 20.97 9.57 -24.95
N SER A 6 19.87 9.98 -24.34
CA SER A 6 19.55 9.76 -22.94
C SER A 6 19.74 8.30 -22.58
N SER A 7 20.80 7.97 -21.85
CA SER A 7 20.84 6.73 -21.07
C SER A 7 20.00 6.95 -19.79
N ILE A 8 18.71 7.25 -19.97
CA ILE A 8 17.75 7.14 -18.88
C ILE A 8 17.52 5.65 -18.71
N THR A 9 18.30 5.10 -17.78
CA THR A 9 18.02 3.82 -17.14
C THR A 9 18.27 2.59 -18.02
N GLU A 10 19.54 2.24 -18.16
CA GLU A 10 20.00 0.94 -18.69
C GLU A 10 19.58 -0.24 -17.79
N ASN A 11 19.07 0.05 -16.58
CA ASN A 11 18.56 -0.94 -15.63
C ASN A 11 17.25 -0.44 -15.00
N PRO A 12 16.06 -0.82 -15.51
CA PRO A 12 14.79 -0.36 -14.97
C PRO A 12 14.72 -0.66 -13.47
N VAL A 13 14.33 0.33 -12.67
CA VAL A 13 14.14 0.15 -11.23
C VAL A 13 13.02 -0.85 -11.04
N ASP A 14 13.28 -1.88 -10.23
CA ASP A 14 12.32 -2.92 -9.94
C ASP A 14 11.02 -2.35 -9.37
N GLU A 15 9.89 -2.91 -9.78
CA GLU A 15 8.57 -2.36 -9.49
C GLU A 15 8.26 -2.35 -7.99
N HIS A 16 8.75 -3.35 -7.26
CA HIS A 16 8.64 -3.39 -5.80
C HIS A 16 9.39 -2.23 -5.14
N THR A 17 10.51 -1.81 -5.71
CA THR A 17 11.27 -0.65 -5.21
C THR A 17 10.50 0.65 -5.49
N LEU A 18 9.90 0.79 -6.68
CA LEU A 18 9.07 1.95 -7.02
C LEU A 18 7.86 2.07 -6.10
N ILE A 19 7.17 0.96 -5.82
CA ILE A 19 6.03 0.90 -4.90
C ILE A 19 6.46 1.28 -3.48
N ASN A 20 7.60 0.75 -3.01
CA ASN A 20 8.11 1.10 -1.69
C ASN A 20 8.41 2.60 -1.58
N VAL A 21 9.11 3.19 -2.57
CA VAL A 21 9.41 4.62 -2.59
C VAL A 21 8.11 5.45 -2.58
N PHE A 22 7.11 5.03 -3.36
CA PHE A 22 5.79 5.65 -3.33
C PHE A 22 5.15 5.60 -1.94
N ILE A 23 5.09 4.42 -1.30
CA ILE A 23 4.54 4.23 0.05
C ILE A 23 5.29 5.10 1.07
N TYR A 24 6.62 5.14 1.00
CA TYR A 24 7.44 5.97 1.90
C TYR A 24 7.19 7.46 1.71
N GLY A 25 6.87 7.89 0.48
CA GLY A 25 6.50 9.27 0.14
C GLY A 25 5.10 9.69 0.61
N LEU A 26 4.24 8.74 1.01
CA LEU A 26 2.93 9.06 1.59
C LEU A 26 3.06 9.61 3.01
N VAL A 27 2.19 10.56 3.34
CA VAL A 27 2.01 11.05 4.71
C VAL A 27 1.57 9.88 5.61
N ASP A 28 2.16 9.80 6.80
CA ASP A 28 1.80 8.78 7.77
C ASP A 28 0.32 8.89 8.13
N GLY A 29 -0.41 7.79 7.91
CA GLY A 29 -1.85 7.77 8.03
C GLY A 29 -2.46 6.44 7.60
N PRO A 30 -3.80 6.36 7.55
CA PRO A 30 -4.51 5.14 7.15
C PRO A 30 -4.15 4.71 5.74
N VAL A 31 -4.06 5.65 4.80
CA VAL A 31 -3.69 5.39 3.40
C VAL A 31 -2.37 4.63 3.32
N LYS A 32 -1.30 5.15 3.94
CA LYS A 32 0.02 4.52 3.97
C LYS A 32 -0.01 3.12 4.59
N THR A 33 -0.77 2.96 5.67
CA THR A 33 -0.92 1.66 6.34
C THR A 33 -1.67 0.65 5.49
N TYR A 34 -2.70 1.09 4.77
CA TYR A 34 -3.50 0.23 3.90
C TYR A 34 -2.73 -0.15 2.64
N VAL A 35 -2.08 0.80 1.97
CA VAL A 35 -1.25 0.53 0.78
C VAL A 35 -0.11 -0.45 1.12
N PHE A 36 0.51 -0.31 2.30
CA PHE A 36 1.54 -1.25 2.76
C PHE A 36 1.00 -2.65 3.05
N ARG A 37 -0.24 -2.77 3.54
CA ARG A 37 -0.86 -4.06 3.88
C ARG A 37 -1.41 -4.82 2.67
N GLU A 38 -1.93 -4.10 1.67
CA GLU A 38 -2.58 -4.70 0.51
C GLU A 38 -1.57 -5.45 -0.40
N GLY A 39 -0.29 -5.05 -0.36
CA GLY A 39 0.77 -5.80 -1.02
C GLY A 39 0.71 -5.73 -2.55
N PHE A 40 0.56 -4.52 -3.10
CA PHE A 40 0.49 -4.30 -4.54
C PHE A 40 1.74 -4.80 -5.28
N HIS A 41 1.51 -5.40 -6.45
CA HIS A 41 2.56 -5.80 -7.39
C HIS A 41 2.74 -4.83 -8.55
N ALA A 42 1.87 -3.81 -8.65
CA ALA A 42 1.91 -2.80 -9.69
C ALA A 42 1.81 -1.40 -9.09
N LEU A 43 2.66 -0.47 -9.54
CA LEU A 43 2.67 0.91 -9.03
C LEU A 43 1.36 1.64 -9.31
N GLU A 44 0.81 1.46 -10.51
CA GLU A 44 -0.43 2.10 -10.96
C GLU A 44 -1.60 1.72 -10.05
N LYS A 45 -1.66 0.47 -9.59
CA LYS A 45 -2.68 -0.01 -8.65
C LYS A 45 -2.52 0.60 -7.27
N ALA A 46 -1.28 0.74 -6.79
CA ALA A 46 -1.00 1.42 -5.52
C ALA A 46 -1.40 2.91 -5.57
N ILE A 47 -1.19 3.58 -6.70
CA ILE A 47 -1.59 4.98 -6.93
C ILE A 47 -3.11 5.11 -7.03
N GLU A 48 -3.77 4.27 -7.84
CA GLU A 48 -5.22 4.25 -7.98
C GLU A 48 -5.88 4.05 -6.62
N PHE A 49 -5.40 3.08 -5.85
CA PHE A 49 -5.87 2.82 -4.50
C PHE A 49 -5.63 4.02 -3.58
N ALA A 50 -4.40 4.56 -3.52
CA ALA A 50 -4.08 5.70 -2.65
C ALA A 50 -4.83 7.00 -3.03
N GLY A 51 -5.24 7.13 -4.30
CA GLY A 51 -6.04 8.24 -4.82
C GLY A 51 -7.55 8.10 -4.57
N GLN A 52 -8.02 6.95 -4.05
CA GLN A 52 -9.42 6.83 -3.63
C GLN A 52 -9.63 7.75 -2.41
N GLU A 53 -10.38 8.84 -2.58
CA GLU A 53 -10.63 9.85 -1.52
C GLU A 53 -11.36 9.27 -0.28
N ASP A 54 -11.87 8.03 -0.37
CA ASP A 54 -12.67 7.33 0.65
C ASP A 54 -11.86 6.70 1.80
N PHE A 55 -10.62 7.11 2.04
CA PHE A 55 -9.88 6.72 3.26
C PHE A 55 -10.35 7.44 4.53
N SER A 56 -11.46 8.17 4.47
CA SER A 56 -12.13 8.69 5.66
C SER A 56 -12.49 7.52 6.57
N LEU A 57 -11.60 7.24 7.51
CA LEU A 57 -11.83 6.28 8.58
C LEU A 57 -12.94 6.85 9.45
N THR A 58 -14.18 6.61 9.05
CA THR A 58 -15.28 6.70 9.99
C THR A 58 -14.95 5.72 11.12
N PRO A 59 -15.02 6.15 12.40
CA PRO A 59 -14.66 5.32 13.56
C PRO A 59 -15.32 3.93 13.56
N ILE A 60 -16.46 3.81 12.88
CA ILE A 60 -17.27 2.61 12.69
C ILE A 60 -16.51 1.50 11.93
N GLN A 61 -15.70 1.84 10.92
CA GLN A 61 -14.96 0.83 10.14
C GLN A 61 -13.71 0.32 10.87
N ALA A 62 -13.02 1.20 11.60
CA ALA A 62 -11.91 0.82 12.48
C ALA A 62 -12.38 -0.17 13.56
N ILE A 63 -13.54 0.09 14.16
CA ILE A 63 -14.20 -0.80 15.12
C ILE A 63 -14.50 -2.17 14.47
N ARG A 64 -15.08 -2.20 13.26
CA ARG A 64 -15.41 -3.45 12.55
C ARG A 64 -14.18 -4.34 12.32
N GLN A 65 -13.03 -3.77 11.96
CA GLN A 65 -11.79 -4.54 11.77
C GLN A 65 -11.23 -5.10 13.08
N THR A 66 -11.29 -4.35 14.19
CA THR A 66 -10.93 -4.86 15.52
C THR A 66 -11.87 -5.96 16.03
N ILE A 67 -13.16 -5.90 15.71
CA ILE A 67 -14.14 -6.91 16.14
C ILE A 67 -13.90 -8.22 15.37
N VAL A 68 -13.74 -8.14 14.03
CA VAL A 68 -13.47 -9.33 13.19
C VAL A 68 -12.21 -10.05 13.66
N ARG A 69 -11.11 -9.32 13.94
CA ARG A 69 -9.85 -9.90 14.47
C ARG A 69 -9.97 -10.56 15.85
N ARG A 70 -10.96 -10.19 16.66
CA ARG A 70 -11.18 -10.77 18.00
C ARG A 70 -11.98 -12.07 17.94
N ASP A 71 -12.79 -12.26 16.91
CA ASP A 71 -13.62 -13.46 16.73
C ASP A 71 -12.76 -14.68 16.35
N ASP A 72 -11.81 -14.50 15.41
CA ASP A 72 -10.86 -15.54 15.00
C ASP A 72 -9.96 -16.06 16.14
N ARG A 73 -9.68 -15.24 17.17
CA ARG A 73 -8.86 -15.65 18.32
C ARG A 73 -9.61 -16.46 19.37
N LYS A 74 -10.95 -16.56 19.29
CA LYS A 74 -11.75 -17.37 20.23
C LYS A 74 -11.96 -18.82 19.79
N GLN A 75 -11.57 -19.20 18.57
CA GLN A 75 -11.83 -20.55 18.06
C GLN A 75 -10.67 -21.55 18.22
N LYS A 76 -9.53 -21.17 18.81
CA LYS A 76 -8.37 -22.07 18.96
C LYS A 76 -7.96 -22.29 20.42
N ILE A 77 -8.83 -22.95 21.19
CA ILE A 77 -8.46 -23.65 22.42
C ILE A 77 -8.85 -25.11 22.22
N PRO A 78 -7.91 -26.03 21.94
CA PRO A 78 -8.22 -27.45 21.84
C PRO A 78 -8.30 -28.04 23.26
N THR A 79 -9.37 -28.79 23.54
CA THR A 79 -9.41 -29.78 24.64
C THR A 79 -9.60 -31.16 24.00
#